data_AF-A0A7S4V9D7-F1
#
_entry.id   AF-A0A7S4V9D7-F1
#
_cell.length_a   1.000
_cell.length_b   1.000
_cell.length_c   1.000
_cell.angle_alpha   90.00
_cell.angle_beta   90.00
_cell.angle_gamma   90.00
#
_symmetry.space_group_name_H-M   'P 1'
#
loop_
_entity.id
_entity.type
_entity.pdbx_description
1 polymer ?
#
loop_
_entity_poly.entity_id
_entity_poly.type
_entity_poly.pdbx_seq_one_letter_code
_entity_poly.pdbx_strand_id
1 'polypeptide(L)'
;MEGSYGVPGRANGEEAESGFGELLLGALVEVFDLPGLLRALSTAADCVGADSGDGVEVVADEQAGQAISYDPEAETYVVLTFDGLYIRVPAGNLRELYAMDPRDGGFDAVWPRDDTEEEEEALSSQLANSILHKGYAVIQLWNSPKDRQAVNSFTHSMKDWHLPSKKYEACFLGQNNFTKFTVVPTPIGDESSSTDADFEVLQAYNRQLNRTALLLEPWAEDLGVKVWGRMDGYLRVPLGSAREAERLRPPPRPVRQPQPKEELGEEGAEMDPDLLLHVAFLERRAFMAMCLIDNSGGRLRLIPRDDLEMDIVDIPLSRNKLVVINTALFGHAYEPAGNWSVLLQTWMLNEPPREELDRLVRLPPELIEKRVHVASAMVNYPGEAWGPQCYWLESVLATDAQVRVPQGRFDIDLYYAEGGKYSTAIDEGGLSYTCHGAFSSDARLLFFDSDKFGLSP
;
A
#
# COMPACT_ATOMS: atom_id res chain seq x y z
N MET A 1 -28.52 -8.35 15.56
CA MET A 1 -27.54 -8.68 16.62
C MET A 1 -26.37 -7.77 16.39
N GLU A 2 -26.33 -6.64 17.08
CA GLU A 2 -25.22 -5.69 17.01
C GLU A 2 -24.12 -6.18 17.95
N GLY A 3 -23.11 -6.86 17.38
CA GLY A 3 -21.87 -7.16 18.09
C GLY A 3 -20.88 -6.05 17.78
N SER A 4 -20.63 -5.15 18.74
CA SER A 4 -19.49 -4.24 18.68
C SER A 4 -18.21 -5.08 18.83
N TYR A 5 -17.41 -5.15 17.78
CA TYR A 5 -16.11 -5.82 17.84
C TYR A 5 -15.13 -4.91 18.57
N GLY A 6 -14.87 -5.23 19.84
CA GLY A 6 -13.72 -4.70 20.56
C GLY A 6 -12.43 -5.26 19.96
N VAL A 7 -11.40 -4.41 19.87
CA VAL A 7 -10.01 -4.78 19.57
C VAL A 7 -9.57 -5.91 20.52
N PRO A 8 -8.74 -6.87 20.09
CA PRO A 8 -8.32 -8.01 20.93
C PRO A 8 -7.74 -7.53 22.27
N GLY A 9 -8.47 -7.82 23.35
CA GLY A 9 -8.10 -7.44 24.71
C GLY A 9 -6.85 -8.19 25.18
N ARG A 10 -5.86 -7.44 25.66
CA ARG A 10 -4.72 -7.97 26.44
C ARG A 10 -5.25 -8.73 27.67
N ALA A 11 -4.70 -9.92 27.89
CA ALA A 11 -5.07 -10.79 29.00
C ALA A 11 -4.66 -10.19 30.36
N ASN A 12 -5.63 -10.14 31.29
CA ASN A 12 -5.48 -9.66 32.66
C ASN A 12 -4.67 -10.62 33.53
N GLY A 13 -3.79 -10.07 34.37
CA GLY A 13 -3.30 -10.76 35.56
C GLY A 13 -2.03 -10.20 36.19
N GLU A 14 -2.09 -8.98 36.75
CA GLU A 14 -1.43 -8.59 38.03
C GLU A 14 -1.71 -7.11 38.32
N GLU A 15 -2.31 -6.81 39.48
CA GLU A 15 -2.62 -5.46 39.95
C GLU A 15 -1.31 -4.73 40.34
N ALA A 16 -0.77 -3.95 39.40
CA ALA A 16 0.27 -2.98 39.67
C ALA A 16 -0.34 -1.58 39.76
N GLU A 17 -0.02 -0.82 40.82
CA GLU A 17 -0.24 0.63 40.91
C GLU A 17 0.67 1.41 39.92
N SER A 18 0.93 0.85 38.73
CA SER A 18 1.67 1.50 37.66
C SER A 18 0.73 2.39 36.84
N GLY A 19 0.88 3.69 37.03
CA GLY A 19 0.71 4.73 36.01
C GLY A 19 -0.52 4.65 35.11
N PHE A 20 -1.56 5.43 35.45
CA PHE A 20 -2.64 5.79 34.51
C PHE A 20 -2.13 6.33 33.15
N GLY A 21 -0.86 6.76 33.07
CA GLY A 21 -0.22 7.27 31.86
C GLY A 21 0.20 6.22 30.81
N GLU A 22 0.21 4.91 31.08
CA GLU A 22 0.55 3.93 30.01
C GLU A 22 -0.68 3.39 29.26
N LEU A 23 -1.90 3.72 29.72
CA LEU A 23 -3.14 3.11 29.24
C LEU A 23 -3.44 3.40 27.77
N LEU A 24 -3.02 4.56 27.25
CA LEU A 24 -3.34 4.97 25.88
C LEU A 24 -2.25 4.60 24.87
N LEU A 25 -1.11 4.00 25.29
CA LEU A 25 -0.01 3.70 24.38
C LEU A 25 -0.44 2.69 23.31
N GLY A 26 -0.33 3.08 22.03
CA GLY A 26 -0.76 2.30 20.86
C GLY A 26 -2.25 2.44 20.53
N ALA A 27 -3.06 3.02 21.43
CA ALA A 27 -4.49 3.23 21.20
C ALA A 27 -4.74 4.39 20.22
N LEU A 28 -5.90 4.33 19.55
CA LEU A 28 -6.42 5.48 18.84
C LEU A 28 -6.94 6.50 19.86
N VAL A 29 -6.60 7.76 19.65
CA VAL A 29 -6.92 8.85 20.57
C VAL A 29 -7.46 10.05 19.82
N GLU A 30 -8.27 10.84 20.51
CA GLU A 30 -8.68 12.17 20.08
C GLU A 30 -8.23 13.21 21.11
N VAL A 31 -7.76 14.34 20.58
CA VAL A 31 -7.38 15.52 21.36
C VAL A 31 -8.63 16.32 21.66
N PHE A 32 -8.81 16.71 22.93
CA PHE A 32 -9.97 17.49 23.35
C PHE A 32 -9.61 18.55 24.39
N ASP A 33 -10.42 19.59 24.44
CA ASP A 33 -10.33 20.71 25.40
C ASP A 33 -8.92 21.32 25.48
N LEU A 34 -8.18 21.31 24.37
CA LEU A 34 -6.79 21.79 24.33
C LEU A 34 -6.74 23.22 23.73
N PRO A 35 -6.57 24.27 24.55
CA PRO A 35 -6.52 25.62 24.04
C PRO A 35 -5.17 25.92 23.37
N GLY A 36 -5.22 26.63 22.24
CA GLY A 36 -4.04 27.21 21.59
C GLY A 36 -3.48 26.36 20.45
N LEU A 37 -2.24 26.69 20.06
CA LEU A 37 -1.52 26.02 19.00
C LEU A 37 -0.45 25.11 19.61
N LEU A 38 -0.36 23.89 19.11
CA LEU A 38 0.75 23.00 19.40
C LEU A 38 1.76 23.04 18.27
N ARG A 39 3.01 22.76 18.60
CA ARG A 39 4.07 22.63 17.61
C ARG A 39 4.08 21.21 17.05
N ALA A 40 3.96 21.09 15.74
CA ALA A 40 4.16 19.82 15.04
C ALA A 40 5.65 19.49 14.97
N LEU A 41 5.98 18.23 15.22
CA LEU A 41 7.32 17.65 15.17
C LEU A 41 7.53 16.93 13.84
N SER A 42 8.76 16.94 13.35
CA SER A 42 9.11 16.35 12.05
C SER A 42 9.14 14.82 12.11
N THR A 43 9.62 14.26 13.22
CA THR A 43 9.74 12.82 13.43
C THR A 43 9.39 12.42 14.87
N ALA A 44 9.10 11.14 15.08
CA ALA A 44 8.96 10.58 16.42
C ALA A 44 10.26 10.71 17.26
N ALA A 45 11.44 10.67 16.61
CA ALA A 45 12.72 10.78 17.31
C ALA A 45 12.97 12.19 17.88
N ASP A 46 12.46 13.22 17.21
CA ASP A 46 12.53 14.61 17.69
C ASP A 46 11.76 14.81 19.02
N CYS A 47 10.93 13.84 19.40
CA CYS A 47 10.17 13.85 20.63
C CYS A 47 10.99 13.48 21.88
N VAL A 48 12.30 13.23 21.78
CA VAL A 48 13.16 12.92 22.94
C VAL A 48 14.01 14.13 23.36
N GLY A 49 13.94 15.25 22.64
CA GLY A 49 14.74 16.46 22.90
C GLY A 49 13.96 17.67 23.40
N ALA A 50 14.69 18.65 23.96
CA ALA A 50 14.15 19.96 24.35
C ALA A 50 13.94 20.87 23.12
N ASP A 51 12.67 21.17 22.82
CA ASP A 51 12.00 22.28 22.07
C ASP A 51 12.74 23.15 21.02
N SER A 52 13.87 22.74 20.48
CA SER A 52 14.74 23.65 19.69
C SER A 52 14.56 23.64 18.16
N GLY A 53 13.60 22.91 17.58
CA GLY A 53 13.49 22.76 16.11
C GLY A 53 12.29 23.45 15.46
N ASP A 54 12.44 24.07 14.28
CA ASP A 54 11.51 24.86 13.42
C ASP A 54 10.12 24.24 13.06
N GLY A 55 9.42 23.61 14.01
CA GLY A 55 8.10 23.01 13.79
C GLY A 55 6.99 24.03 13.50
N VAL A 56 6.02 23.61 12.68
CA VAL A 56 4.82 24.40 12.31
C VAL A 56 3.80 24.37 13.45
N GLU A 57 3.21 25.52 13.78
CA GLU A 57 2.13 25.61 14.76
C GLU A 57 0.80 25.13 14.15
N VAL A 58 0.10 24.24 14.85
CA VAL A 58 -1.16 23.62 14.40
C VAL A 58 -2.22 23.66 15.52
N VAL A 59 -3.48 23.82 15.11
CA VAL A 59 -4.64 23.68 16.02
C VAL A 59 -4.88 22.19 16.23
N ALA A 60 -4.50 21.68 17.40
CA ALA A 60 -4.55 20.25 17.69
C ALA A 60 -5.90 19.79 18.26
N ASP A 61 -6.73 20.70 18.77
CA ASP A 61 -8.05 20.37 19.29
C ASP A 61 -8.93 19.69 18.22
N GLU A 62 -9.69 18.67 18.62
CA GLU A 62 -10.50 17.80 17.75
C GLU A 62 -9.70 16.95 16.74
N GLN A 63 -8.36 17.00 16.77
CA GLN A 63 -7.58 16.08 15.95
C GLN A 63 -7.56 14.68 16.54
N ALA A 64 -7.58 13.70 15.65
CA ALA A 64 -7.52 12.28 15.98
C ALA A 64 -6.22 11.66 15.47
N GLY A 65 -5.76 10.60 16.14
CA GLY A 65 -4.51 9.92 15.80
C GLY A 65 -4.26 8.66 16.63
N GLN A 66 -3.00 8.25 16.70
CA GLN A 66 -2.53 7.15 17.55
C GLN A 66 -1.48 7.67 18.53
N ALA A 67 -1.58 7.29 19.80
CA ALA A 67 -0.56 7.60 20.80
C ALA A 67 0.64 6.66 20.62
N ILE A 68 1.81 7.21 20.28
CA ILE A 68 3.01 6.46 19.87
C ILE A 68 3.98 6.28 21.03
N SER A 69 4.10 7.28 21.89
CA SER A 69 4.95 7.22 23.08
C SER A 69 4.38 8.08 24.20
N TYR A 70 4.80 7.79 25.42
CA TYR A 70 4.43 8.51 26.62
C TYR A 70 5.69 8.97 27.36
N ASP A 71 5.75 10.26 27.70
CA ASP A 71 6.77 10.85 28.54
C ASP A 71 6.22 11.00 29.97
N PRO A 72 6.67 10.17 30.93
CA PRO A 72 6.18 10.21 32.30
C PRO A 72 6.68 11.44 33.07
N GLU A 73 7.77 12.09 32.67
CA GLU A 73 8.29 13.28 33.36
C GLU A 73 7.48 14.51 32.99
N ALA A 74 7.09 14.62 31.72
CA ALA A 74 6.28 15.72 31.21
C ALA A 74 4.76 15.47 31.30
N GLU A 75 4.33 14.25 31.62
CA GLU A 75 2.93 13.79 31.57
C GLU A 75 2.28 14.08 30.20
N THR A 76 3.04 13.84 29.12
CA THR A 76 2.57 14.08 27.74
C THR A 76 2.72 12.83 26.89
N TYR A 77 1.81 12.68 25.93
CA TYR A 77 1.93 11.69 24.87
C TYR A 77 2.42 12.33 23.59
N VAL A 78 3.16 11.56 22.79
CA VAL A 78 3.38 11.85 21.38
C VAL A 78 2.28 11.18 20.58
N VAL A 79 1.49 11.97 19.86
CA VAL A 79 0.40 11.49 19.00
C VAL A 79 0.79 11.69 17.55
N LEU A 80 0.71 10.61 16.76
CA LEU A 80 0.70 10.69 15.30
C LEU A 80 -0.75 10.92 14.86
N THR A 81 -1.04 12.12 14.40
CA THR A 81 -2.38 12.50 13.92
C THR A 81 -2.70 11.84 12.58
N PHE A 82 -3.97 11.68 12.23
CA PHE A 82 -4.38 11.18 10.91
C PHE A 82 -3.94 12.09 9.76
N ASP A 83 -3.58 13.34 10.05
CA ASP A 83 -2.90 14.25 9.12
C ASP A 83 -1.38 14.04 9.11
N GLY A 84 -0.86 12.91 9.59
CA GLY A 84 0.56 12.56 9.51
C GLY A 84 1.50 13.48 10.29
N LEU A 85 0.98 14.24 11.27
CA LEU A 85 1.77 15.14 12.12
C LEU A 85 2.02 14.50 13.48
N TYR A 86 3.24 14.64 13.99
CA TYR A 86 3.58 14.29 15.37
C TYR A 86 3.36 15.50 16.28
N ILE A 87 2.57 15.34 17.34
CA ILE A 87 2.31 16.41 18.32
C ILE A 87 2.46 15.87 19.74
N ARG A 88 2.98 16.71 20.66
CA ARG A 88 2.98 16.40 22.09
C ARG A 88 1.73 16.93 22.75
N VAL A 89 0.93 16.05 23.35
CA VAL A 89 -0.35 16.38 23.95
C VAL A 89 -0.33 16.00 25.43
N PRO A 90 -0.71 16.89 26.36
CA PRO A 90 -0.87 16.53 27.76
C PRO A 90 -1.83 15.35 27.94
N ALA A 91 -1.51 14.43 28.86
CA ALA A 91 -2.33 13.25 29.10
C ALA A 91 -3.80 13.58 29.44
N GLY A 92 -4.03 14.69 30.15
CA GLY A 92 -5.38 15.15 30.50
C GLY A 92 -6.22 15.68 29.32
N ASN A 93 -5.63 15.83 28.14
CA ASN A 93 -6.26 16.32 26.92
C ASN A 93 -6.40 15.23 25.84
N LEU A 94 -6.19 13.95 26.21
CA LEU A 94 -6.37 12.81 25.32
C LEU A 94 -7.38 11.84 25.90
N ARG A 95 -8.21 11.30 25.01
CA ARG A 95 -9.12 10.19 25.33
C ARG A 95 -9.11 9.18 24.20
N GLU A 96 -9.42 7.94 24.54
CA GLU A 96 -9.55 6.86 23.55
C GLU A 96 -10.61 7.24 22.51
N LEU A 97 -10.25 7.11 21.24
CA LEU A 97 -11.14 7.35 20.11
C LEU A 97 -11.85 6.04 19.73
N TYR A 98 -13.17 6.06 19.79
CA TYR A 98 -14.00 5.01 19.21
C TYR A 98 -14.33 5.37 17.76
N ALA A 99 -13.87 4.53 16.83
CA ALA A 99 -14.16 4.72 15.42
C ALA A 99 -15.68 4.63 15.17
N MET A 100 -16.23 5.68 14.54
CA MET A 100 -17.63 5.69 14.10
C MET A 100 -17.83 4.74 12.90
N ASP A 101 -19.08 4.42 12.56
CA ASP A 101 -19.36 3.70 11.32
C ASP A 101 -18.90 4.54 10.10
N PRO A 102 -18.36 3.92 9.05
CA PRO A 102 -17.98 4.65 7.84
C PRO A 102 -19.12 5.49 7.21
N ARG A 103 -20.38 5.10 7.39
CA ARG A 103 -21.55 5.89 6.92
C ARG A 103 -21.68 7.23 7.63
N ASP A 104 -21.15 7.32 8.85
CA ASP A 104 -21.13 8.53 9.66
C ASP A 104 -19.77 9.25 9.59
N GLY A 105 -18.90 8.85 8.65
CA GLY A 105 -17.58 9.45 8.41
C GLY A 105 -16.42 8.80 9.18
N GLY A 106 -16.67 7.68 9.86
CA GLY A 106 -15.64 6.91 10.55
C GLY A 106 -14.79 6.03 9.63
N PHE A 107 -14.37 4.86 10.13
CA PHE A 107 -13.52 3.91 9.41
C PHE A 107 -13.60 2.53 10.07
N ASP A 108 -13.29 1.49 9.30
CA ASP A 108 -13.28 0.10 9.74
C ASP A 108 -11.90 -0.33 10.26
N ALA A 109 -10.84 0.26 9.70
CA ALA A 109 -9.45 -0.06 10.03
C ALA A 109 -8.56 1.16 9.87
N VAL A 110 -7.33 1.07 10.38
CA VAL A 110 -6.30 2.10 10.23
C VAL A 110 -5.11 1.49 9.51
N TRP A 111 -4.51 2.26 8.60
CA TRP A 111 -3.30 1.85 7.89
C TRP A 111 -2.17 1.58 8.90
N PRO A 112 -1.34 0.54 8.71
CA PRO A 112 -0.19 0.30 9.58
C PRO A 112 0.73 1.52 9.57
N ARG A 113 1.25 1.88 10.74
CA ARG A 113 2.17 3.02 10.85
C ARG A 113 3.55 2.59 10.38
N ASP A 114 3.96 1.40 10.81
CA ASP A 114 5.24 0.81 10.49
C ASP A 114 5.02 -0.41 9.58
N ASP A 115 6.01 -0.73 8.76
CA ASP A 115 5.95 -1.89 7.87
C ASP A 115 6.31 -3.18 8.62
N THR A 116 5.62 -3.42 9.73
CA THR A 116 5.75 -4.64 10.53
C THR A 116 4.72 -5.67 10.09
N GLU A 117 5.13 -6.94 10.07
CA GLU A 117 4.27 -8.06 9.66
C GLU A 117 3.02 -8.18 10.55
N GLU A 118 3.14 -7.91 11.85
CA GLU A 118 2.02 -7.97 12.80
C GLU A 118 0.94 -6.92 12.51
N GLU A 119 1.32 -5.66 12.25
CA GLU A 119 0.36 -4.62 11.91
C GLU A 119 -0.30 -4.88 10.53
N GLU A 120 0.47 -5.43 9.59
CA GLU A 120 -0.04 -5.83 8.27
C GLU A 120 -1.05 -6.98 8.36
N GLU A 121 -0.75 -8.03 9.13
CA GLU A 121 -1.65 -9.17 9.33
C GLU A 121 -2.95 -8.74 10.02
N ALA A 122 -2.85 -7.84 11.00
CA ALA A 122 -4.01 -7.25 11.67
C ALA A 122 -4.88 -6.45 10.70
N LEU A 123 -4.28 -5.58 9.87
CA LEU A 123 -5.02 -4.83 8.84
C LEU A 123 -5.64 -5.78 7.81
N SER A 124 -4.88 -6.77 7.32
CA SER A 124 -5.34 -7.76 6.35
C SER A 124 -6.61 -8.48 6.85
N SER A 125 -6.58 -8.95 8.09
CA SER A 125 -7.71 -9.62 8.74
C SER A 125 -8.92 -8.69 8.92
N GLN A 126 -8.71 -7.46 9.39
CA GLN A 126 -9.79 -6.47 9.57
C GLN A 126 -10.44 -6.07 8.24
N LEU A 127 -9.62 -5.91 7.21
CA LEU A 127 -10.05 -5.56 5.87
C LEU A 127 -10.90 -6.69 5.26
N ALA A 128 -10.41 -7.94 5.30
CA ALA A 128 -11.14 -9.09 4.82
C ALA A 128 -12.48 -9.27 5.56
N ASN A 129 -12.47 -9.18 6.88
CA ASN A 129 -13.68 -9.29 7.70
C ASN A 129 -14.73 -8.21 7.35
N SER A 130 -14.28 -6.96 7.16
CA SER A 130 -15.17 -5.85 6.78
C SER A 130 -15.78 -6.06 5.40
N ILE A 131 -14.98 -6.46 4.41
CA ILE A 131 -15.47 -6.75 3.05
C ILE A 131 -16.41 -7.96 3.06
N LEU A 132 -16.12 -9.01 3.83
CA LEU A 132 -16.97 -10.19 3.91
C LEU A 132 -18.36 -9.85 4.46
N HIS A 133 -18.45 -9.00 5.48
CA HIS A 133 -19.71 -8.66 6.13
C HIS A 133 -20.47 -7.49 5.50
N LYS A 134 -19.76 -6.47 5.01
CA LYS A 134 -20.36 -5.23 4.48
C LYS A 134 -20.30 -5.15 2.96
N GLY A 135 -19.41 -5.91 2.32
CA GLY A 135 -19.05 -5.81 0.90
C GLY A 135 -18.13 -4.63 0.57
N TYR A 136 -17.68 -3.89 1.58
CA TYR A 136 -16.72 -2.79 1.46
C TYR A 136 -15.96 -2.60 2.78
N ALA A 137 -14.88 -1.81 2.73
CA ALA A 137 -14.15 -1.36 3.91
C ALA A 137 -13.62 0.06 3.70
N VAL A 138 -13.55 0.84 4.78
CA VAL A 138 -12.94 2.17 4.81
C VAL A 138 -11.75 2.16 5.77
N ILE A 139 -10.57 2.50 5.24
CA ILE A 139 -9.31 2.51 5.98
C ILE A 139 -8.87 3.96 6.17
N GLN A 140 -8.50 4.31 7.40
CA GLN A 140 -7.90 5.61 7.72
C GLN A 140 -6.40 5.58 7.40
N LEU A 141 -5.92 6.57 6.64
CA LEU A 141 -4.51 6.70 6.25
C LEU A 141 -3.77 7.76 7.08
N TRP A 142 -2.44 7.71 7.05
CA TRP A 142 -1.52 8.68 7.66
C TRP A 142 -0.84 9.50 6.56
N ASN A 143 -1.42 10.63 6.14
CA ASN A 143 -0.76 11.45 5.13
C ASN A 143 -0.71 12.92 5.54
N SER A 144 0.44 13.55 5.29
CA SER A 144 0.68 14.92 5.68
C SER A 144 -0.04 15.93 4.77
N PRO A 145 -0.41 17.12 5.28
CA PRO A 145 -0.87 18.23 4.46
C PRO A 145 0.12 18.57 3.34
N LYS A 146 1.42 18.44 3.62
CA LYS A 146 2.49 18.70 2.65
C LYS A 146 2.43 17.71 1.49
N ASP A 147 2.26 16.42 1.77
CA ASP A 147 2.17 15.38 0.74
C ASP A 147 0.94 15.59 -0.14
N ARG A 148 -0.21 15.92 0.47
CA ARG A 148 -1.42 16.27 -0.28
C ARG A 148 -1.21 17.50 -1.15
N GLN A 149 -0.53 18.52 -0.63
CA GLN A 149 -0.21 19.72 -1.41
C GLN A 149 0.73 19.42 -2.59
N ALA A 150 1.71 18.54 -2.39
CA ALA A 150 2.61 18.08 -3.46
C ALA A 150 1.82 17.34 -4.55
N VAL A 151 0.98 16.37 -4.17
CA VAL A 151 0.11 15.66 -5.13
C VAL A 151 -0.82 16.63 -5.85
N ASN A 152 -1.45 17.57 -5.15
CA ASN A 152 -2.28 18.59 -5.78
C ASN A 152 -1.48 19.42 -6.80
N SER A 153 -0.30 19.91 -6.41
CA SER A 153 0.55 20.74 -7.28
C SER A 153 0.93 19.98 -8.55
N PHE A 154 1.35 18.73 -8.41
CA PHE A 154 1.64 17.83 -9.52
C PHE A 154 0.41 17.57 -10.40
N THR A 155 -0.74 17.29 -9.79
CA THR A 155 -2.01 17.06 -10.50
C THR A 155 -2.40 18.26 -11.37
N HIS A 156 -2.21 19.50 -10.87
CA HIS A 156 -2.49 20.71 -11.65
C HIS A 156 -1.53 20.92 -12.82
N SER A 157 -0.33 20.35 -12.77
CA SER A 157 0.65 20.39 -13.85
C SER A 157 0.32 19.43 -15.00
N MET A 158 -0.48 18.39 -14.74
CA MET A 158 -0.85 17.36 -15.71
C MET A 158 -1.78 17.89 -16.80
N LYS A 159 -1.52 17.47 -18.04
CA LYS A 159 -2.27 17.89 -19.23
C LYS A 159 -3.03 16.76 -19.90
N ASP A 160 -2.58 15.53 -19.72
CA ASP A 160 -3.11 14.35 -20.42
C ASP A 160 -4.31 13.77 -19.68
N TRP A 161 -5.41 14.50 -19.75
CA TRP A 161 -6.69 14.11 -19.14
C TRP A 161 -7.58 13.39 -20.14
N HIS A 162 -8.31 12.40 -19.66
CA HIS A 162 -9.15 11.52 -20.47
C HIS A 162 -10.56 11.39 -19.88
N LEU A 163 -11.51 11.07 -20.76
CA LEU A 163 -12.80 10.51 -20.41
C LEU A 163 -13.03 9.24 -21.23
N PRO A 164 -13.67 8.20 -20.68
CA PRO A 164 -14.10 7.06 -21.47
C PRO A 164 -15.28 7.46 -22.37
N SER A 165 -15.60 6.61 -23.35
CA SER A 165 -16.85 6.72 -24.09
C SER A 165 -18.04 6.66 -23.13
N LYS A 166 -19.10 7.44 -23.39
CA LYS A 166 -20.25 7.56 -22.48
C LYS A 166 -20.90 6.21 -22.13
N LYS A 167 -20.93 5.27 -23.08
CA LYS A 167 -21.44 3.90 -22.89
C LYS A 167 -20.68 3.08 -21.84
N TYR A 168 -19.41 3.38 -21.59
CA TYR A 168 -18.54 2.64 -20.67
C TYR A 168 -18.24 3.42 -19.38
N GLU A 169 -18.58 4.71 -19.35
CA GLU A 169 -18.25 5.64 -18.27
C GLU A 169 -18.67 5.15 -16.90
N ALA A 170 -19.90 4.63 -16.78
CA ALA A 170 -20.44 4.15 -15.51
C ALA A 170 -19.62 3.01 -14.88
N CYS A 171 -18.97 2.18 -15.70
CA CYS A 171 -18.24 1.00 -15.21
C CYS A 171 -16.84 1.34 -14.69
N PHE A 172 -16.22 2.39 -15.23
CA PHE A 172 -14.88 2.84 -14.83
C PHE A 172 -14.93 4.00 -13.82
N LEU A 173 -15.86 4.94 -13.98
CA LEU A 173 -15.87 6.17 -13.19
C LEU A 173 -17.10 6.28 -12.27
N GLY A 174 -17.97 5.27 -12.30
CA GLY A 174 -19.20 5.24 -11.52
C GLY A 174 -20.35 5.98 -12.20
N GLN A 175 -21.55 5.81 -11.66
CA GLN A 175 -22.75 6.46 -12.15
C GLN A 175 -22.67 7.98 -11.97
N ASN A 176 -23.30 8.72 -12.89
CA ASN A 176 -23.33 10.19 -12.88
C ASN A 176 -21.96 10.87 -12.77
N ASN A 177 -20.93 10.27 -13.37
CA ASN A 177 -19.57 10.77 -13.28
C ASN A 177 -19.44 12.23 -13.78
N PHE A 178 -18.78 13.05 -12.96
CA PHE A 178 -18.37 14.42 -13.29
C PHE A 178 -16.87 14.65 -13.07
N THR A 179 -16.09 13.57 -13.05
CA THR A 179 -14.61 13.63 -12.96
C THR A 179 -13.98 13.26 -14.30
N LYS A 180 -12.75 13.72 -14.51
CA LYS A 180 -11.82 13.27 -15.55
C LYS A 180 -10.69 12.49 -14.90
N PHE A 181 -9.96 11.69 -15.67
CA PHE A 181 -8.86 10.90 -15.12
C PHE A 181 -7.62 10.95 -16.01
N THR A 182 -6.48 10.67 -15.40
CA THR A 182 -5.24 10.31 -16.10
C THR A 182 -4.68 9.04 -15.50
N VAL A 183 -3.86 8.30 -16.25
CA VAL A 183 -3.28 7.04 -15.80
C VAL A 183 -1.94 7.33 -15.14
N VAL A 184 -1.80 6.91 -13.89
CA VAL A 184 -0.57 6.92 -13.12
C VAL A 184 0.08 5.55 -13.30
N PRO A 185 1.17 5.45 -14.09
CA PRO A 185 1.82 4.19 -14.33
C PRO A 185 2.40 3.66 -13.02
N THR A 186 2.31 2.35 -12.83
CA THR A 186 3.05 1.67 -11.77
C THR A 186 4.55 1.74 -12.09
N PRO A 187 5.41 2.21 -11.16
CA PRO A 187 6.83 2.36 -11.44
C PRO A 187 7.47 1.00 -11.69
N ILE A 188 8.27 0.94 -12.77
CA ILE A 188 8.94 -0.26 -13.25
C ILE A 188 10.31 -0.39 -12.57
N GLY A 189 10.46 -1.31 -11.62
CA GLY A 189 11.72 -1.58 -10.91
C GLY A 189 12.34 -0.34 -10.22
N ASP A 190 13.66 -0.37 -10.04
CA ASP A 190 14.43 0.75 -9.46
C ASP A 190 14.62 1.93 -10.44
N GLU A 191 14.05 1.87 -11.65
CA GLU A 191 14.17 2.94 -12.66
C GLU A 191 13.30 4.17 -12.33
N SER A 192 12.57 4.16 -11.21
CA SER A 192 11.73 5.26 -10.73
C SER A 192 12.49 6.48 -10.19
N SER A 193 13.73 6.70 -10.61
CA SER A 193 14.45 7.96 -10.38
C SER A 193 13.90 9.10 -11.24
N SER A 194 12.58 9.31 -11.20
CA SER A 194 12.04 10.60 -11.58
C SER A 194 12.64 11.63 -10.63
N THR A 195 13.21 12.71 -11.17
CA THR A 195 13.76 13.80 -10.36
C THR A 195 12.66 14.67 -9.75
N ASP A 196 11.38 14.38 -10.01
CA ASP A 196 10.24 15.13 -9.53
C ASP A 196 9.77 14.56 -8.19
N ALA A 197 10.11 15.27 -7.11
CA ALA A 197 9.72 14.89 -5.76
C ALA A 197 8.19 14.81 -5.59
N ASP A 198 7.41 15.64 -6.29
CA ASP A 198 5.95 15.64 -6.15
C ASP A 198 5.33 14.40 -6.81
N PHE A 199 5.93 13.90 -7.90
CA PHE A 199 5.51 12.64 -8.52
C PHE A 199 5.81 11.44 -7.62
N GLU A 200 6.94 11.46 -6.92
CA GLU A 200 7.29 10.39 -5.98
C GLU A 200 6.30 10.28 -4.82
N VAL A 201 5.80 11.43 -4.34
CA VAL A 201 4.71 11.45 -3.34
C VAL A 201 3.45 10.79 -3.91
N LEU A 202 3.04 11.10 -5.14
CA LEU A 202 1.91 10.43 -5.79
C LEU A 202 2.15 8.91 -5.93
N GLN A 203 3.38 8.50 -6.23
CA GLN A 203 3.72 7.08 -6.31
C GLN A 203 3.66 6.38 -4.96
N ALA A 204 3.92 7.06 -3.85
CA ALA A 204 3.70 6.51 -2.52
C ALA A 204 2.22 6.10 -2.30
N TYR A 205 1.26 6.92 -2.73
CA TYR A 205 -0.17 6.55 -2.71
C TYR A 205 -0.48 5.37 -3.64
N ASN A 206 0.15 5.30 -4.82
CA ASN A 206 -0.03 4.16 -5.73
C ASN A 206 0.55 2.86 -5.14
N ARG A 207 1.67 2.95 -4.39
CA ARG A 207 2.23 1.81 -3.64
C ARG A 207 1.30 1.33 -2.53
N GLN A 208 0.58 2.23 -1.83
CA GLN A 208 -0.45 1.82 -0.87
C GLN A 208 -1.57 1.01 -1.55
N LEU A 209 -1.98 1.39 -2.76
CA LEU A 209 -2.97 0.62 -3.53
C LEU A 209 -2.44 -0.78 -3.93
N ASN A 210 -1.17 -0.89 -4.30
CA ASN A 210 -0.52 -2.19 -4.53
C ASN A 210 -0.50 -3.04 -3.25
N ARG A 211 -0.08 -2.46 -2.13
CA ARG A 211 0.00 -3.14 -0.84
C ARG A 211 -1.38 -3.62 -0.36
N THR A 212 -2.43 -2.84 -0.62
CA THR A 212 -3.81 -3.27 -0.34
C THR A 212 -4.18 -4.54 -1.11
N ALA A 213 -3.73 -4.70 -2.36
CA ALA A 213 -3.97 -5.91 -3.13
C ALA A 213 -3.24 -7.12 -2.53
N LEU A 214 -2.02 -6.92 -2.04
CA LEU A 214 -1.23 -7.97 -1.36
C LEU A 214 -1.89 -8.38 -0.03
N LEU A 215 -2.36 -7.42 0.76
CA LEU A 215 -3.05 -7.68 2.04
C LEU A 215 -4.37 -8.46 1.85
N LEU A 216 -5.01 -8.34 0.69
CA LEU A 216 -6.24 -9.06 0.36
C LEU A 216 -6.02 -10.43 -0.25
N GLU A 217 -4.84 -10.68 -0.82
CA GLU A 217 -4.55 -11.92 -1.56
C GLU A 217 -4.77 -13.18 -0.70
N PRO A 218 -4.33 -13.25 0.58
CA PRO A 218 -4.57 -14.43 1.43
C PRO A 218 -6.04 -14.75 1.68
N TRP A 219 -6.92 -13.75 1.54
CA TRP A 219 -8.36 -13.85 1.79
C TRP A 219 -9.20 -13.87 0.51
N ALA A 220 -8.56 -13.84 -0.66
CA ALA A 220 -9.25 -13.69 -1.93
C ALA A 220 -10.30 -14.79 -2.13
N GLU A 221 -9.95 -16.04 -1.87
CA GLU A 221 -10.85 -17.19 -2.05
C GLU A 221 -12.06 -17.14 -1.11
N ASP A 222 -11.86 -16.76 0.16
CA ASP A 222 -12.94 -16.59 1.14
C ASP A 222 -13.91 -15.46 0.76
N LEU A 223 -13.38 -14.44 0.08
CA LEU A 223 -14.16 -13.33 -0.49
C LEU A 223 -14.79 -13.67 -1.86
N GLY A 224 -14.62 -14.91 -2.34
CA GLY A 224 -15.20 -15.41 -3.58
C GLY A 224 -14.51 -14.89 -4.84
N VAL A 225 -13.24 -14.48 -4.74
CA VAL A 225 -12.47 -13.91 -5.85
C VAL A 225 -11.08 -14.55 -5.94
N LYS A 226 -10.34 -14.27 -7.01
CA LYS A 226 -8.94 -14.69 -7.15
C LYS A 226 -8.12 -13.51 -7.62
N VAL A 227 -7.37 -12.86 -6.72
CA VAL A 227 -6.58 -11.67 -7.08
C VAL A 227 -5.43 -12.10 -7.99
N TRP A 228 -5.56 -11.83 -9.29
CA TRP A 228 -4.59 -12.24 -10.30
C TRP A 228 -3.69 -11.09 -10.76
N GLY A 229 -4.19 -9.86 -10.68
CA GLY A 229 -3.45 -8.66 -11.06
C GLY A 229 -4.16 -7.38 -10.67
N ARG A 230 -3.56 -6.24 -10.99
CA ARG A 230 -4.09 -4.91 -10.72
C ARG A 230 -3.96 -4.02 -11.97
N MET A 231 -4.92 -3.13 -12.19
CA MET A 231 -4.79 -2.06 -13.19
C MET A 231 -3.89 -0.93 -12.67
N ASP A 232 -3.34 -0.12 -13.58
CA ASP A 232 -2.70 1.13 -13.20
C ASP A 232 -3.64 2.07 -12.44
N GLY A 233 -3.05 2.97 -11.64
CA GLY A 233 -3.80 3.95 -10.88
C GLY A 233 -4.46 4.99 -11.78
N TYR A 234 -5.72 5.31 -11.53
CA TYR A 234 -6.47 6.37 -12.20
C TYR A 234 -6.50 7.55 -11.26
N LEU A 235 -5.71 8.58 -11.56
CA LEU A 235 -5.77 9.85 -10.84
C LEU A 235 -6.95 10.65 -11.38
N ARG A 236 -7.94 10.88 -10.53
CA ARG A 236 -9.23 11.49 -10.84
C ARG A 236 -9.34 12.87 -10.20
N VAL A 237 -9.87 13.82 -10.97
CA VAL A 237 -10.24 15.16 -10.48
C VAL A 237 -11.58 15.61 -11.08
N PRO A 238 -12.34 16.49 -10.42
CA PRO A 238 -13.54 17.10 -11.00
C PRO A 238 -13.30 17.73 -12.37
N LEU A 239 -14.31 17.64 -13.25
CA LEU A 239 -14.37 18.40 -14.48
C LEU A 239 -14.59 19.88 -14.15
N GLY A 240 -13.84 20.78 -14.80
CA GLY A 240 -14.02 22.21 -14.62
C GLY A 240 -15.26 22.76 -15.33
N SER A 241 -15.78 22.06 -16.35
CA SER A 241 -17.02 22.45 -17.03
C SER A 241 -17.60 21.34 -17.93
N ALA A 242 -18.87 21.48 -18.31
CA ALA A 242 -19.49 20.61 -19.33
C ALA A 242 -18.77 20.70 -20.70
N ARG A 243 -18.24 21.88 -21.06
CA ARG A 243 -17.46 22.07 -22.31
C ARG A 243 -16.15 21.30 -22.26
N GLU A 244 -15.50 21.25 -21.10
CA GLU A 244 -14.32 20.40 -20.91
C GLU A 244 -14.69 18.93 -21.10
N ALA A 245 -15.82 18.48 -20.52
CA ALA A 245 -16.30 17.10 -20.68
C ALA A 245 -16.50 16.73 -22.14
N GLU A 246 -17.11 17.62 -22.94
CA GLU A 246 -17.31 17.41 -24.37
C GLU A 246 -15.98 17.31 -25.13
N ARG A 247 -14.99 18.15 -24.79
CA ARG A 247 -13.66 18.14 -25.41
C ARG A 247 -12.86 16.87 -25.09
N LEU A 248 -12.94 16.39 -23.85
CA LEU A 248 -12.18 15.21 -23.39
C LEU A 248 -12.81 13.89 -23.85
N ARG A 249 -14.07 13.92 -24.28
CA ARG A 249 -14.75 12.72 -24.75
C ARG A 249 -14.16 12.26 -26.09
N PRO A 250 -13.88 10.96 -26.25
CA PRO A 250 -13.48 10.42 -27.53
C PRO A 250 -14.57 10.71 -28.56
N PRO A 251 -14.22 11.11 -29.79
CA PRO A 251 -15.23 11.28 -30.83
C PRO A 251 -15.95 9.94 -31.04
N PRO A 252 -17.27 9.95 -31.30
CA PRO A 252 -17.98 8.73 -31.64
C PRO A 252 -17.29 8.10 -32.85
N ARG A 253 -16.75 6.88 -32.67
CA ARG A 253 -16.17 6.16 -33.80
C ARG A 253 -17.27 5.96 -34.84
N PRO A 254 -17.00 6.23 -36.13
CA PRO A 254 -17.98 5.93 -37.16
C PRO A 254 -18.32 4.45 -37.03
N VAL A 255 -19.61 4.15 -36.91
CA VAL A 255 -20.10 2.77 -36.96
C VAL A 255 -19.52 2.19 -38.24
N ARG A 256 -18.56 1.26 -38.12
CA ARG A 256 -18.09 0.51 -39.30
C ARG A 256 -19.35 -0.06 -39.92
N GLN A 257 -19.69 0.40 -41.12
CA GLN A 257 -20.82 -0.18 -41.84
C GLN A 257 -20.56 -1.68 -41.88
N PRO A 258 -21.54 -2.52 -41.52
CA PRO A 258 -21.35 -3.97 -41.54
C PRO A 258 -20.81 -4.32 -42.92
N GLN A 259 -19.55 -4.75 -42.99
CA GLN A 259 -19.02 -5.24 -44.25
C GLN A 259 -19.91 -6.41 -44.67
N PRO A 260 -20.26 -6.51 -45.97
CA PRO A 260 -21.12 -7.56 -46.46
C PRO A 260 -20.61 -8.91 -45.95
N LYS A 261 -21.52 -9.71 -45.37
CA LYS A 261 -21.25 -11.06 -44.81
C LYS A 261 -20.59 -12.04 -45.80
N GLU A 262 -20.44 -11.67 -47.06
CA GLU A 262 -19.87 -12.52 -48.10
C GLU A 262 -18.33 -12.56 -48.07
N GLU A 263 -17.64 -11.62 -47.40
CA GLU A 263 -16.16 -11.60 -47.32
C GLU A 263 -15.57 -12.08 -45.99
N LEU A 264 -16.36 -12.10 -44.91
CA LEU A 264 -15.98 -12.75 -43.66
C LEU A 264 -16.76 -14.06 -43.56
N GLY A 265 -16.07 -15.19 -43.67
CA GLY A 265 -16.65 -16.53 -43.52
C GLY A 265 -17.48 -16.66 -42.23
N GLU A 266 -18.30 -17.70 -42.16
CA GLU A 266 -19.37 -17.93 -41.15
C GLU A 266 -18.95 -17.83 -39.67
N GLU A 267 -17.66 -17.66 -39.36
CA GLU A 267 -17.11 -17.58 -38.00
C GLU A 267 -16.70 -16.17 -37.50
N GLY A 268 -16.79 -15.11 -38.30
CA GLY A 268 -16.04 -13.87 -37.97
C GLY A 268 -16.83 -12.56 -37.95
N ALA A 269 -17.86 -12.39 -37.12
CA ALA A 269 -18.26 -11.01 -36.79
C ALA A 269 -17.20 -10.43 -35.84
N GLU A 270 -16.19 -9.71 -36.36
CA GLU A 270 -15.19 -8.99 -35.55
C GLU A 270 -15.92 -8.06 -34.58
N MET A 271 -16.00 -8.48 -33.32
CA MET A 271 -16.58 -7.68 -32.23
C MET A 271 -15.69 -6.45 -32.02
N ASP A 272 -16.31 -5.28 -31.79
CA ASP A 272 -15.60 -4.02 -31.53
C ASP A 272 -14.52 -4.25 -30.44
N PRO A 273 -13.21 -4.04 -30.71
CA PRO A 273 -12.15 -4.31 -29.74
C PRO A 273 -12.35 -3.56 -28.42
N ASP A 274 -12.93 -2.35 -28.46
CA ASP A 274 -13.24 -1.59 -27.25
C ASP A 274 -14.36 -2.24 -26.44
N LEU A 275 -15.32 -2.90 -27.10
CA LEU A 275 -16.37 -3.67 -26.45
C LEU A 275 -15.82 -4.95 -25.82
N LEU A 276 -14.94 -5.67 -26.52
CA LEU A 276 -14.26 -6.85 -25.99
C LEU A 276 -13.44 -6.49 -24.74
N LEU A 277 -12.65 -5.42 -24.81
CA LEU A 277 -11.91 -4.90 -23.66
C LEU A 277 -12.84 -4.59 -22.49
N HIS A 278 -13.95 -3.92 -22.76
CA HIS A 278 -14.91 -3.55 -21.74
C HIS A 278 -15.58 -4.76 -21.08
N VAL A 279 -16.01 -5.74 -21.87
CA VAL A 279 -16.59 -6.99 -21.36
C VAL A 279 -15.55 -7.74 -20.52
N ALA A 280 -14.32 -7.87 -21.01
CA ALA A 280 -13.23 -8.50 -20.27
C ALA A 280 -12.95 -7.82 -18.93
N PHE A 281 -12.96 -6.48 -18.89
CA PHE A 281 -12.82 -5.72 -17.66
C PHE A 281 -13.99 -5.98 -16.68
N LEU A 282 -15.24 -5.98 -17.18
CA LEU A 282 -16.43 -6.23 -16.36
C LEU A 282 -16.44 -7.63 -15.75
N GLU A 283 -16.00 -8.63 -16.51
CA GLU A 283 -15.90 -10.03 -16.05
C GLU A 283 -14.76 -10.22 -15.04
N ARG A 284 -13.68 -9.44 -15.16
CA ARG A 284 -12.48 -9.61 -14.34
C ARG A 284 -12.46 -8.75 -13.09
N ARG A 285 -13.09 -7.58 -13.03
CA ARG A 285 -12.99 -6.72 -11.83
C ARG A 285 -13.50 -7.46 -10.59
N ALA A 286 -12.65 -7.55 -9.58
CA ALA A 286 -12.94 -8.19 -8.30
C ALA A 286 -13.18 -7.12 -7.24
N PHE A 287 -12.12 -6.39 -6.91
CA PHE A 287 -12.16 -5.25 -6.01
C PHE A 287 -11.85 -3.95 -6.71
N MET A 288 -12.38 -2.86 -6.18
CA MET A 288 -11.99 -1.50 -6.54
C MET A 288 -11.47 -0.81 -5.28
N ALA A 289 -10.31 -0.17 -5.39
CA ALA A 289 -9.72 0.60 -4.31
C ALA A 289 -9.68 2.08 -4.70
N MET A 290 -10.11 2.95 -3.80
CA MET A 290 -10.25 4.40 -3.98
C MET A 290 -9.55 5.13 -2.83
N CYS A 291 -8.38 5.70 -3.10
CA CYS A 291 -7.64 6.53 -2.16
C CYS A 291 -8.08 8.00 -2.29
N LEU A 292 -8.83 8.47 -1.29
CA LEU A 292 -9.29 9.84 -1.13
C LEU A 292 -8.15 10.71 -0.61
N ILE A 293 -7.34 11.26 -1.52
CA ILE A 293 -6.11 11.99 -1.16
C ILE A 293 -6.47 13.34 -0.55
N ASP A 294 -7.17 14.18 -1.30
CA ASP A 294 -7.56 15.50 -0.83
C ASP A 294 -9.04 15.76 -1.16
N ASN A 295 -9.89 15.32 -0.26
CA ASN A 295 -11.34 15.40 -0.36
C ASN A 295 -11.88 16.27 0.79
N SER A 296 -12.52 17.38 0.44
CA SER A 296 -13.09 18.34 1.41
C SER A 296 -14.61 18.22 1.57
N GLY A 297 -15.18 17.09 1.17
CA GLY A 297 -16.61 16.80 1.29
C GLY A 297 -17.20 16.11 0.06
N GLY A 298 -18.52 15.93 0.11
CA GLY A 298 -19.28 15.15 -0.87
C GLY A 298 -19.60 13.76 -0.34
N ARG A 299 -19.95 12.83 -1.25
CA ARG A 299 -20.27 11.45 -0.87
C ARG A 299 -19.81 10.45 -1.92
N LEU A 300 -19.41 9.28 -1.45
CA LEU A 300 -19.27 8.06 -2.24
C LEU A 300 -20.48 7.19 -1.95
N ARG A 301 -21.31 6.98 -2.96
CA ARG A 301 -22.49 6.14 -2.86
C ARG A 301 -22.18 4.77 -3.42
N LEU A 302 -22.35 3.73 -2.61
CA LEU A 302 -22.29 2.33 -3.04
C LEU A 302 -23.70 1.85 -3.35
N ILE A 303 -23.91 1.41 -4.59
CA ILE A 303 -25.22 1.03 -5.11
C ILE A 303 -25.20 -0.48 -5.23
N PRO A 304 -25.91 -1.22 -4.36
CA PRO A 304 -25.93 -2.67 -4.44
C PRO A 304 -26.55 -3.09 -5.78
N ARG A 305 -26.18 -4.28 -6.25
CA ARG A 305 -26.84 -4.84 -7.43
C ARG A 305 -28.33 -5.04 -7.17
N ASP A 306 -29.12 -4.88 -8.22
CA ASP A 306 -30.60 -4.97 -8.16
C ASP A 306 -31.12 -6.32 -7.65
N ASP A 307 -30.31 -7.39 -7.75
CA ASP A 307 -30.64 -8.73 -7.27
C ASP A 307 -30.30 -8.98 -5.80
N LEU A 308 -29.64 -8.04 -5.13
CA LEU A 308 -29.28 -8.12 -3.73
C LEU A 308 -30.24 -7.27 -2.89
N GLU A 309 -30.80 -7.84 -1.83
CA GLU A 309 -31.64 -7.13 -0.84
C GLU A 309 -30.78 -6.32 0.14
N MET A 310 -29.92 -5.45 -0.40
CA MET A 310 -29.03 -4.59 0.37
C MET A 310 -29.44 -3.12 0.22
N ASP A 311 -29.17 -2.32 1.25
CA ASP A 311 -29.41 -0.88 1.19
C ASP A 311 -28.28 -0.15 0.45
N ILE A 312 -28.62 1.00 -0.14
CA ILE A 312 -27.64 1.95 -0.65
C ILE A 312 -26.81 2.47 0.53
N VAL A 313 -25.49 2.48 0.37
CA VAL A 313 -24.56 2.98 1.39
C VAL A 313 -24.02 4.33 0.92
N ASP A 314 -24.22 5.38 1.72
CA ASP A 314 -23.60 6.69 1.50
C ASP A 314 -22.42 6.85 2.47
N ILE A 315 -21.20 7.02 1.93
CA ILE A 315 -19.97 7.25 2.68
C ILE A 315 -19.56 8.72 2.50
N PRO A 316 -19.50 9.54 3.57
CA PRO A 316 -19.00 10.90 3.49
C PRO A 316 -17.57 10.94 2.97
N LEU A 317 -17.31 11.81 1.99
CA LEU A 317 -15.95 11.96 1.46
C LEU A 317 -15.11 12.85 2.37
N SER A 318 -14.04 12.27 2.91
CA SER A 318 -13.00 12.99 3.65
C SER A 318 -11.61 12.59 3.13
N ARG A 319 -10.64 13.48 3.31
CA ARG A 319 -9.22 13.20 3.01
C ARG A 319 -8.67 12.04 3.83
N ASN A 320 -7.54 11.49 3.38
CA ASN A 320 -6.79 10.43 4.03
C ASN A 320 -7.62 9.16 4.29
N LYS A 321 -8.47 8.77 3.34
CA LYS A 321 -9.20 7.51 3.41
C LYS A 321 -8.87 6.64 2.23
N LEU A 322 -8.83 5.34 2.44
CA LEU A 322 -8.82 4.34 1.39
C LEU A 322 -10.10 3.52 1.48
N VAL A 323 -10.90 3.51 0.42
CA VAL A 323 -12.13 2.74 0.34
C VAL A 323 -11.90 1.54 -0.56
N VAL A 324 -12.15 0.33 -0.07
CA VAL A 324 -12.09 -0.91 -0.84
C VAL A 324 -13.50 -1.46 -1.01
N ILE A 325 -13.89 -1.77 -2.24
CA ILE A 325 -15.26 -2.17 -2.59
C ILE A 325 -15.21 -3.51 -3.33
N ASN A 326 -16.05 -4.46 -2.91
CA ASN A 326 -16.33 -5.65 -3.68
C ASN A 326 -17.24 -5.30 -4.86
N THR A 327 -16.67 -5.29 -6.06
CA THR A 327 -17.37 -4.86 -7.28
C THR A 327 -18.40 -5.88 -7.78
N ALA A 328 -18.38 -7.10 -7.22
CA ALA A 328 -19.41 -8.10 -7.47
C ALA A 328 -20.70 -7.81 -6.70
N LEU A 329 -20.64 -7.00 -5.63
CA LEU A 329 -21.79 -6.63 -4.79
C LEU A 329 -22.28 -5.21 -5.08
N PHE A 330 -21.35 -4.28 -5.34
CA PHE A 330 -21.66 -2.85 -5.47
C PHE A 330 -21.17 -2.25 -6.78
N GLY A 331 -22.04 -1.45 -7.41
CA GLY A 331 -21.64 -0.32 -8.22
C GLY A 331 -21.34 0.90 -7.34
N HIS A 332 -20.90 2.01 -7.94
CA HIS A 332 -20.64 3.24 -7.19
C HIS A 332 -21.03 4.50 -7.95
N ALA A 333 -21.26 5.58 -7.21
CA ALA A 333 -21.29 6.96 -7.69
C ALA A 333 -20.37 7.81 -6.81
N TYR A 334 -19.44 8.52 -7.42
CA TYR A 334 -18.48 9.37 -6.73
C TYR A 334 -18.87 10.84 -6.91
N GLU A 335 -19.31 11.47 -5.83
CA GLU A 335 -19.86 12.82 -5.83
C GLU A 335 -19.05 13.77 -4.92
N PRO A 336 -17.82 14.16 -5.29
CA PRO A 336 -17.02 15.12 -4.51
C PRO A 336 -17.65 16.51 -4.47
N ALA A 337 -17.49 17.17 -3.33
CA ALA A 337 -17.82 18.58 -3.18
C ALA A 337 -16.65 19.46 -3.63
N GLY A 338 -16.96 20.53 -4.37
CA GLY A 338 -15.97 21.50 -4.85
C GLY A 338 -15.14 21.02 -6.04
N ASN A 339 -14.22 21.89 -6.48
CA ASN A 339 -13.39 21.66 -7.68
C ASN A 339 -12.01 21.07 -7.37
N TRP A 340 -11.66 20.92 -6.08
CA TRP A 340 -10.31 20.61 -5.60
C TRP A 340 -10.22 19.21 -5.00
N SER A 341 -10.93 18.25 -5.60
CA SER A 341 -10.91 16.87 -5.13
C SER A 341 -9.90 16.04 -5.91
N VAL A 342 -9.04 15.32 -5.19
CA VAL A 342 -8.07 14.39 -5.79
C VAL A 342 -8.29 12.98 -5.25
N LEU A 343 -8.51 12.04 -6.17
CA LEU A 343 -8.74 10.63 -5.89
C LEU A 343 -7.78 9.80 -6.73
N LEU A 344 -7.12 8.80 -6.13
CA LEU A 344 -6.42 7.76 -6.87
C LEU A 344 -7.21 6.45 -6.80
N GLN A 345 -7.58 5.89 -7.94
CA GLN A 345 -8.43 4.71 -8.03
C GLN A 345 -7.74 3.56 -8.77
N THR A 346 -8.00 2.31 -8.40
CA THR A 346 -7.52 1.15 -9.15
C THR A 346 -8.49 -0.02 -9.02
N TRP A 347 -8.31 -1.05 -9.84
CA TRP A 347 -9.03 -2.31 -9.77
C TRP A 347 -8.08 -3.47 -9.60
N MET A 348 -8.46 -4.37 -8.72
CA MET A 348 -7.89 -5.71 -8.61
C MET A 348 -8.72 -6.62 -9.50
N LEU A 349 -8.05 -7.48 -10.26
CA LEU A 349 -8.64 -8.27 -11.32
C LEU A 349 -8.52 -9.76 -11.00
N ASN A 350 -9.60 -10.47 -11.29
CA ASN A 350 -9.64 -11.90 -11.43
C ASN A 350 -8.78 -12.39 -12.59
N GLU A 351 -8.44 -13.67 -12.51
CA GLU A 351 -7.82 -14.40 -13.61
C GLU A 351 -8.69 -14.26 -14.88
N PRO A 352 -8.07 -13.98 -16.04
CA PRO A 352 -8.83 -13.85 -17.27
C PRO A 352 -9.52 -15.19 -17.60
N PRO A 353 -10.79 -15.19 -18.02
CA PRO A 353 -11.48 -16.45 -18.35
C PRO A 353 -10.93 -17.10 -19.64
N ARG A 354 -10.17 -16.33 -20.44
CA ARG A 354 -9.49 -16.78 -21.67
C ARG A 354 -8.17 -16.03 -21.82
N GLU A 355 -7.12 -16.72 -22.27
CA GLU A 355 -5.79 -16.12 -22.48
C GLU A 355 -5.80 -14.91 -23.44
N GLU A 356 -6.67 -14.93 -24.46
CA GLU A 356 -6.80 -13.83 -25.42
C GLU A 356 -7.26 -12.51 -24.77
N LEU A 357 -8.08 -12.60 -23.72
CA LEU A 357 -8.58 -11.44 -22.98
C LEU A 357 -7.54 -10.88 -22.01
N ASP A 358 -6.49 -11.63 -21.73
CA ASP A 358 -5.45 -11.19 -20.83
C ASP A 358 -4.67 -9.99 -21.40
N ARG A 359 -4.44 -10.02 -22.71
CA ARG A 359 -3.75 -8.95 -23.46
C ARG A 359 -4.58 -7.68 -23.64
N LEU A 360 -5.90 -7.76 -23.44
CA LEU A 360 -6.80 -6.64 -23.67
C LEU A 360 -6.78 -5.68 -22.50
N VAL A 361 -6.97 -6.18 -21.28
CA VAL A 361 -6.90 -5.35 -20.08
C VAL A 361 -5.44 -5.03 -19.82
N ARG A 362 -5.03 -3.80 -20.09
CA ARG A 362 -3.68 -3.32 -19.78
C ARG A 362 -3.47 -3.38 -18.26
N LEU A 363 -2.81 -4.42 -17.82
CA LEU A 363 -2.09 -4.45 -16.57
C LEU A 363 -0.81 -3.64 -16.76
N PRO A 364 -0.15 -3.24 -15.65
CA PRO A 364 1.25 -2.87 -15.69
C PRO A 364 2.04 -3.88 -16.54
N PRO A 365 2.93 -3.42 -17.45
CA PRO A 365 3.63 -4.27 -18.41
C PRO A 365 4.29 -5.53 -17.80
N GLU A 366 4.65 -5.51 -16.52
CA GLU A 366 5.27 -6.65 -15.82
C GLU A 366 4.31 -7.82 -15.57
N LEU A 367 3.01 -7.58 -15.42
CA LEU A 367 2.04 -8.68 -15.21
C LEU A 367 1.66 -9.39 -16.52
N ILE A 368 1.84 -8.73 -17.67
CA ILE A 368 1.43 -9.22 -19.00
C ILE A 368 2.54 -10.05 -19.65
N GLU A 369 3.79 -9.60 -19.63
CA GLU A 369 4.77 -10.12 -20.59
C GLU A 369 5.81 -11.08 -20.02
N LYS A 370 6.16 -11.01 -18.73
CA LYS A 370 7.20 -11.89 -18.15
C LYS A 370 6.93 -12.22 -16.68
N ARG A 371 5.94 -13.07 -16.44
CA ARG A 371 5.92 -13.86 -15.21
C ARG A 371 7.11 -14.81 -15.24
N VAL A 372 8.17 -14.47 -14.52
CA VAL A 372 9.29 -15.39 -14.32
C VAL A 372 8.87 -16.36 -13.23
N HIS A 373 8.32 -17.50 -13.65
CA HIS A 373 8.10 -18.60 -12.73
C HIS A 373 9.47 -19.12 -12.26
N VAL A 374 9.79 -18.89 -11.00
CA VAL A 374 10.97 -19.51 -10.37
C VAL A 374 10.65 -20.99 -10.17
N ALA A 375 10.94 -21.80 -11.19
CA ALA A 375 10.65 -23.24 -11.18
C ALA A 375 11.53 -24.01 -10.19
N SER A 376 12.72 -23.49 -9.92
CA SER A 376 13.63 -24.03 -8.91
C SER A 376 14.64 -22.96 -8.49
N ALA A 377 15.13 -23.10 -7.26
CA ALA A 377 16.25 -22.34 -6.73
C ALA A 377 17.25 -23.32 -6.10
N MET A 378 18.53 -23.04 -6.29
CA MET A 378 19.62 -23.73 -5.61
C MET A 378 20.50 -22.67 -4.97
N VAL A 379 20.87 -22.88 -3.72
CA VAL A 379 21.69 -21.95 -2.94
C VAL A 379 22.89 -22.68 -2.36
N ASN A 380 23.96 -21.92 -2.14
CA ASN A 380 25.14 -22.39 -1.43
C ASN A 380 25.65 -21.22 -0.58
N TYR A 381 25.14 -21.15 0.63
CA TYR A 381 25.51 -20.12 1.61
C TYR A 381 26.41 -20.73 2.71
N PRO A 382 27.07 -19.88 3.53
CA PRO A 382 27.72 -20.32 4.78
C PRO A 382 26.77 -21.11 5.70
N GLY A 383 27.30 -21.69 6.79
CA GLY A 383 26.45 -22.41 7.75
C GLY A 383 25.93 -23.78 7.26
N GLU A 384 26.54 -24.37 6.24
CA GLU A 384 26.07 -25.59 5.58
C GLU A 384 24.66 -25.44 4.94
N ALA A 385 24.31 -24.24 4.49
CA ALA A 385 23.11 -24.01 3.69
C ALA A 385 23.30 -24.39 2.21
N TRP A 386 23.30 -25.69 1.94
CA TRP A 386 23.36 -26.26 0.58
C TRP A 386 21.96 -26.64 0.10
N GLY A 387 21.36 -25.74 -0.65
CA GLY A 387 20.00 -25.88 -1.16
C GLY A 387 18.96 -25.17 -0.28
N PRO A 388 17.76 -24.96 -0.85
CA PRO A 388 16.77 -24.05 -0.28
C PRO A 388 16.26 -24.51 1.09
N GLN A 389 16.18 -25.81 1.34
CA GLN A 389 15.70 -26.37 2.61
C GLN A 389 16.68 -26.12 3.77
N CYS A 390 17.99 -26.31 3.54
CA CYS A 390 19.01 -26.05 4.55
C CYS A 390 19.10 -24.55 4.87
N TYR A 391 19.04 -23.69 3.85
CA TYR A 391 18.98 -22.25 4.03
C TYR A 391 17.74 -21.78 4.80
N TRP A 392 16.58 -22.35 4.50
CA TRP A 392 15.35 -22.06 5.24
C TRP A 392 15.48 -22.45 6.72
N LEU A 393 16.04 -23.63 7.02
CA LEU A 393 16.27 -24.08 8.39
C LEU A 393 17.23 -23.16 9.15
N GLU A 394 18.33 -22.73 8.51
CA GLU A 394 19.27 -21.78 9.10
C GLU A 394 18.58 -20.46 9.45
N SER A 395 17.75 -19.95 8.53
CA SER A 395 17.01 -18.70 8.68
C SER A 395 15.98 -18.78 9.82
N VAL A 396 15.18 -19.85 9.86
CA VAL A 396 14.14 -20.05 10.90
C VAL A 396 14.75 -20.26 12.29
N LEU A 397 15.92 -20.90 12.37
CA LEU A 397 16.64 -21.09 13.62
C LEU A 397 17.50 -19.88 14.00
N ALA A 398 17.50 -18.81 13.20
CA ALA A 398 18.34 -17.63 13.36
C ALA A 398 19.81 -18.00 13.62
N THR A 399 20.32 -18.98 12.86
CA THR A 399 21.67 -19.51 13.08
C THR A 399 22.71 -18.51 12.57
N ASP A 400 23.65 -18.14 13.42
CA ASP A 400 24.80 -17.31 13.03
C ASP A 400 25.88 -18.18 12.39
N ALA A 401 26.06 -18.04 11.07
CA ALA A 401 27.08 -18.76 10.30
C ALA A 401 28.47 -18.14 10.35
N GLN A 402 28.69 -17.09 11.16
CA GLN A 402 29.99 -16.48 11.31
C GLN A 402 30.96 -17.42 12.05
N VAL A 403 32.06 -17.76 11.38
CA VAL A 403 33.13 -18.61 11.93
C VAL A 403 34.47 -17.91 11.79
N ARG A 404 35.47 -18.34 12.55
CA ARG A 404 36.84 -17.89 12.32
C ARG A 404 37.28 -18.31 10.91
N VAL A 405 38.08 -17.48 10.23
CA VAL A 405 38.67 -17.83 8.92
C VAL A 405 39.25 -19.24 8.98
N PRO A 406 38.74 -20.19 8.17
CA PRO A 406 39.23 -21.56 8.21
C PRO A 406 40.72 -21.61 7.87
N GLN A 407 41.48 -22.38 8.64
CA GLN A 407 42.94 -22.50 8.46
C GLN A 407 43.31 -23.00 7.05
N GLY A 408 42.43 -23.79 6.41
CA GLY A 408 42.59 -24.24 5.03
C GLY A 408 42.53 -23.12 3.98
N ARG A 409 42.07 -21.92 4.33
CA ARG A 409 42.09 -20.74 3.46
C ARG A 409 43.46 -20.06 3.52
N PHE A 410 43.83 -19.61 4.72
CA PHE A 410 45.12 -19.02 5.05
C PHE A 410 45.23 -18.87 6.57
N ASP A 411 46.44 -18.62 7.04
CA ASP A 411 46.71 -18.36 8.46
C ASP A 411 46.32 -16.92 8.81
N ILE A 412 45.10 -16.75 9.33
CA ILE A 412 44.55 -15.44 9.72
C ILE A 412 45.32 -14.80 10.87
N ASP A 413 46.08 -15.57 11.67
CA ASP A 413 46.81 -15.03 12.82
C ASP A 413 47.98 -14.13 12.39
N LEU A 414 48.47 -14.31 11.15
CA LEU A 414 49.48 -13.43 10.55
C LEU A 414 48.92 -12.06 10.14
N TYR A 415 47.60 -12.00 9.90
CA TYR A 415 46.93 -10.83 9.34
C TYR A 415 45.95 -10.21 10.33
N TYR A 416 45.69 -10.80 11.49
CA TYR A 416 44.72 -10.31 12.45
C TYR A 416 45.39 -9.51 13.59
N ALA A 417 44.87 -8.32 13.84
CA ALA A 417 45.22 -7.51 15.01
C ALA A 417 43.99 -7.26 15.87
N GLU A 418 44.05 -7.67 17.14
CA GLU A 418 42.95 -7.48 18.09
C GLU A 418 42.75 -5.99 18.41
N GLY A 419 41.56 -5.49 18.12
CA GLY A 419 41.15 -4.09 18.28
C GLY A 419 41.22 -3.64 19.74
N GLY A 420 42.26 -2.87 20.07
CA GLY A 420 42.43 -2.27 21.39
C GLY A 420 43.86 -1.84 21.70
N LYS A 421 44.87 -2.41 21.01
CA LYS A 421 46.29 -2.09 21.26
C LYS A 421 47.08 -1.53 20.08
N TYR A 422 46.55 -1.56 18.86
CA TYR A 422 47.31 -1.20 17.65
C TYR A 422 46.46 -0.54 16.54
N SER A 423 45.78 0.59 16.82
CA SER A 423 45.03 1.29 15.75
C SER A 423 45.96 1.71 14.61
N THR A 424 47.19 2.13 14.92
CA THR A 424 48.18 2.53 13.90
C THR A 424 48.66 1.37 13.02
N ALA A 425 48.69 0.12 13.50
CA ALA A 425 49.09 -1.02 12.67
C ALA A 425 47.99 -1.47 11.70
N ILE A 426 46.72 -1.21 12.03
CA ILE A 426 45.59 -1.42 11.11
C ILE A 426 45.60 -0.30 10.06
N ASP A 427 45.83 0.95 10.48
CA ASP A 427 45.80 2.12 9.59
C ASP A 427 47.03 2.18 8.64
N GLU A 428 48.19 1.67 9.06
CA GLU A 428 49.44 1.75 8.29
C GLU A 428 49.93 0.40 7.72
N GLY A 429 49.35 -0.75 8.12
CA GLY A 429 50.05 -2.05 8.07
C GLY A 429 49.35 -3.24 7.41
N GLY A 430 48.23 -3.07 6.69
CA GLY A 430 47.61 -4.18 5.93
C GLY A 430 47.05 -5.33 6.78
N LEU A 431 46.81 -5.09 8.07
CA LEU A 431 46.21 -6.04 9.00
C LEU A 431 44.68 -5.87 9.04
N SER A 432 43.98 -6.97 9.29
CA SER A 432 42.54 -7.05 9.53
C SER A 432 42.23 -6.89 11.02
N TYR A 433 41.19 -6.11 11.32
CA TYR A 433 40.61 -5.99 12.67
C TYR A 433 39.59 -7.09 12.99
N THR A 434 39.28 -7.96 12.03
CA THR A 434 38.43 -9.14 12.23
C THR A 434 39.13 -10.42 11.76
N CYS A 435 38.90 -11.51 12.48
CA CYS A 435 39.31 -12.87 12.10
C CYS A 435 38.11 -13.79 11.83
N HIS A 436 36.90 -13.24 11.80
CA HIS A 436 35.66 -13.98 11.61
C HIS A 436 34.93 -13.52 10.35
N GLY A 437 34.26 -14.46 9.69
CA GLY A 437 33.44 -14.24 8.49
C GLY A 437 32.53 -15.43 8.25
N ALA A 438 31.63 -15.31 7.28
CA ALA A 438 30.74 -16.39 6.90
C ALA A 438 31.35 -17.13 5.70
N PHE A 439 31.75 -18.39 5.89
CA PHE A 439 32.45 -19.17 4.88
C PHE A 439 31.68 -20.45 4.52
N SER A 440 31.60 -20.78 3.23
CA SER A 440 31.26 -22.14 2.80
C SER A 440 32.37 -23.11 3.23
N SER A 441 32.02 -24.35 3.55
CA SER A 441 32.99 -25.34 3.99
C SER A 441 34.06 -25.63 2.93
N ASP A 442 35.24 -26.04 3.41
CA ASP A 442 36.38 -26.37 2.56
C ASP A 442 36.04 -27.47 1.57
N ALA A 443 35.25 -28.47 2.00
CA ALA A 443 34.72 -29.50 1.11
C ALA A 443 33.94 -28.91 -0.07
N ARG A 444 33.03 -27.96 0.18
CA ARG A 444 32.21 -27.35 -0.87
C ARG A 444 32.99 -26.45 -1.81
N LEU A 445 34.04 -25.78 -1.32
CA LEU A 445 34.87 -24.95 -2.19
C LEU A 445 35.85 -25.79 -3.02
N LEU A 446 36.43 -26.83 -2.43
CA LEU A 446 37.53 -27.59 -3.05
C LEU A 446 37.05 -28.76 -3.90
N PHE A 447 35.85 -29.31 -3.64
CA PHE A 447 35.31 -30.40 -4.46
C PHE A 447 34.53 -29.85 -5.65
N PHE A 448 35.12 -30.00 -6.84
CA PHE A 448 34.48 -29.79 -8.12
C PHE A 448 34.51 -31.07 -8.94
N ASP A 449 33.37 -31.47 -9.50
CA ASP A 449 33.23 -32.68 -10.31
C ASP A 449 33.69 -32.41 -11.76
N SER A 450 35.01 -32.27 -11.95
CA SER A 450 35.60 -31.94 -13.25
C SER A 450 35.18 -32.93 -14.34
N ASP A 451 35.10 -34.22 -14.02
CA ASP A 451 34.71 -35.28 -14.96
C ASP A 451 33.28 -35.07 -15.48
N LYS A 452 32.33 -34.78 -14.59
CA LYS A 452 30.93 -34.53 -14.98
C LYS A 452 30.77 -33.32 -15.88
N PHE A 453 31.61 -32.30 -15.70
CA PHE A 453 31.62 -31.10 -16.52
C PHE A 453 32.60 -31.18 -17.71
N GLY A 454 33.27 -32.33 -17.91
CA GLY A 454 34.22 -32.53 -19.01
C GLY A 454 35.46 -31.65 -18.93
N LEU A 455 35.83 -31.20 -17.73
CA LEU A 455 37.04 -30.43 -17.48
C LEU A 455 38.20 -31.36 -17.14
N SER A 456 39.40 -31.03 -17.60
CA SER A 456 40.60 -31.71 -17.14
C SER A 456 40.88 -31.34 -15.67
N PRO A 457 41.39 -32.28 -14.85
CA PRO A 457 41.79 -32.02 -13.47
C PRO A 457 42.80 -30.88 -13.32
#